data_AF-A0A3T1FZQ4-F1
#
_entry.id   AF-A0A3T1FZQ4-F1
#
_cell.length_a   1.000
_cell.length_b   1.000
_cell.length_c   1.000
_cell.angle_alpha   90.00
_cell.angle_beta   90.00
_cell.angle_gamma   90.00
#
_symmetry.space_group_name_H-M   'P 1'
#
loop_
_entity.id
_entity.type
_entity.pdbx_description
1 polymer ?
#
loop_
_entity_poly.entity_id
_entity_poly.type
_entity_poly.pdbx_seq_one_letter_code
_entity_poly.pdbx_strand_id
1 'polypeptide(L)'
;MFIYTFKTEKLVESKNSNIDEIKHQLRYIYTITPSDYSNCNVSYLTTHNFSVATPGYQSKCFYVDSEVDGGVTEKFRKGQKVNVFGLPYIFSPYNKNDIYGGITPSTDDGILRTNTIAGNFFIDGQQQKTLINPIKIDKDIVTIQEFDFKIRKFLMESKEIYLTKSPYIRGSLEIHSKNRKHEKINLYDAKPNSTRSDVFKKYKDNKTINMKDFSHFDIYLWTK
;
A
#
# COMPACT_ATOMS: atom_id res chain seq x y z
N MET A 1 36.04 3.52 52.52
CA MET A 1 35.63 2.77 51.32
C MET A 1 34.13 3.00 51.14
N PHE A 2 33.72 3.86 50.21
CA PHE A 2 32.31 4.18 49.98
C PHE A 2 31.70 3.14 49.04
N ILE A 3 30.72 2.39 49.53
CA ILE A 3 29.96 1.42 48.71
C ILE A 3 28.79 2.20 48.12
N TYR A 4 28.82 2.44 46.81
CA TYR A 4 27.67 2.95 46.06
C TYR A 4 26.74 1.79 45.73
N THR A 5 25.56 1.76 46.35
CA THR A 5 24.49 0.83 45.99
C THR A 5 23.71 1.44 44.83
N PHE A 6 23.94 0.95 43.60
CA PHE A 6 23.09 1.28 42.47
C PHE A 6 21.72 0.61 42.66
N LYS A 7 20.69 1.41 42.92
CA LYS A 7 19.30 0.97 42.75
C LYS A 7 19.06 0.82 41.25
N THR A 8 18.95 -0.42 40.78
CA THR A 8 18.36 -0.70 39.48
C THR A 8 16.87 -0.40 39.55
N GLU A 9 16.47 0.75 39.01
CA GLU A 9 15.07 0.99 38.69
C GLU A 9 14.64 -0.07 37.68
N LYS A 10 13.68 -0.91 38.06
CA LYS A 10 13.00 -1.80 37.12
C LYS A 10 12.33 -0.92 36.07
N LEU A 11 12.85 -0.95 34.84
CA LEU A 11 12.13 -0.52 33.65
C LEU A 11 10.76 -1.20 33.69
N VAL A 12 9.72 -0.38 33.84
CA VAL A 12 8.35 -0.81 33.66
C VAL A 12 8.22 -1.15 32.17
N GLU A 13 8.29 -2.44 31.83
CA GLU A 13 7.90 -2.91 30.50
C GLU A 13 6.49 -2.40 30.21
N SER A 14 6.37 -1.53 29.20
CA SER A 14 5.07 -1.00 28.80
C SER A 14 4.21 -2.17 28.36
N LYS A 15 2.97 -2.24 28.88
CA LYS A 15 1.99 -3.29 28.54
C LYS A 15 1.59 -3.31 27.04
N ASN A 16 2.20 -2.47 26.20
CA ASN A 16 1.92 -2.32 24.76
C ASN A 16 3.19 -2.28 23.88
N SER A 17 4.35 -2.71 24.36
CA SER A 17 5.63 -2.65 23.61
C SER A 17 5.53 -3.18 22.18
N ASN A 18 4.81 -4.28 21.98
CA ASN A 18 4.64 -4.92 20.67
C ASN A 18 3.85 -4.06 19.67
N ILE A 19 2.77 -3.37 20.09
CA ILE A 19 2.00 -2.53 19.15
C ILE A 19 2.76 -1.25 18.77
N ASP A 20 3.55 -0.71 19.70
CA ASP A 20 4.40 0.45 19.44
C ASP A 20 5.50 0.12 18.41
N GLU A 21 6.10 -1.07 18.51
CA GLU A 21 7.04 -1.59 17.51
C GLU A 21 6.38 -1.79 16.14
N ILE A 22 5.18 -2.41 16.10
CA ILE A 22 4.42 -2.60 14.85
C ILE A 22 4.11 -1.25 14.18
N LYS A 23 3.65 -0.25 14.96
CA LYS A 23 3.42 1.12 14.47
C LYS A 23 4.69 1.72 13.91
N HIS A 24 5.81 1.62 14.63
CA HIS A 24 7.09 2.14 14.17
C HIS A 24 7.51 1.52 12.83
N GLN A 25 7.40 0.19 12.70
CA GLN A 25 7.73 -0.52 11.47
C GLN A 25 6.82 -0.09 10.31
N LEU A 26 5.50 -0.09 10.49
CA LEU A 26 4.55 0.33 9.46
C LEU A 26 4.75 1.78 9.04
N ARG A 27 5.04 2.68 9.99
CA ARG A 27 5.36 4.07 9.68
C ARG A 27 6.59 4.16 8.78
N TYR A 28 7.67 3.44 9.10
CA TYR A 28 8.89 3.41 8.28
C TYR A 28 8.62 2.82 6.90
N ILE A 29 7.92 1.68 6.84
CA ILE A 29 7.60 0.95 5.61
C ILE A 29 6.79 1.82 4.64
N TYR A 30 5.71 2.43 5.12
CA TYR A 30 4.80 3.24 4.29
C TYR A 30 5.22 4.71 4.14
N THR A 31 6.30 5.15 4.81
CA THR A 31 7.00 6.41 4.48
C THR A 31 7.93 6.18 3.30
N ILE A 32 7.33 5.99 2.13
CA ILE A 32 8.00 5.73 0.85
C ILE A 32 7.31 6.50 -0.28
N THR A 33 8.06 6.78 -1.34
CA THR A 33 7.53 7.27 -2.62
C THR A 33 7.23 6.08 -3.54
N PRO A 34 6.01 5.93 -4.06
CA PRO A 34 5.66 4.84 -4.96
C PRO A 34 6.33 5.03 -6.33
N SER A 35 6.53 3.92 -7.04
CA SER A 35 6.69 3.95 -8.51
C SER A 35 5.32 4.19 -9.12
N ASP A 36 5.09 5.36 -9.69
CA ASP A 36 3.83 5.76 -10.33
C ASP A 36 4.12 6.22 -11.77
N TYR A 37 3.91 5.31 -12.71
CA TYR A 37 4.20 5.52 -14.14
C TYR A 37 3.01 5.07 -14.97
N SER A 38 2.63 5.86 -15.97
CA SER A 38 1.50 5.54 -16.84
C SER A 38 1.97 5.21 -18.26
N ASN A 39 1.17 4.46 -19.00
CA ASN A 39 1.36 4.17 -20.42
C ASN A 39 2.77 3.59 -20.77
N CYS A 40 3.29 2.75 -19.87
CA CYS A 40 4.59 2.11 -19.99
C CYS A 40 4.52 0.82 -20.80
N ASN A 41 5.62 0.44 -21.46
CA ASN A 41 5.67 -0.79 -22.25
C ASN A 41 6.14 -1.97 -21.38
N VAL A 42 5.44 -3.10 -21.46
CA VAL A 42 5.96 -4.37 -20.98
C VAL A 42 7.10 -4.82 -21.89
N SER A 43 8.34 -4.77 -21.39
CA SER A 43 9.55 -5.14 -22.13
C SER A 43 9.69 -6.65 -22.27
N TYR A 44 9.46 -7.38 -21.18
CA TYR A 44 9.42 -8.84 -21.16
C TYR A 44 8.56 -9.34 -19.99
N LEU A 45 8.13 -10.59 -20.09
CA LEU A 45 7.36 -11.32 -19.08
C LEU A 45 8.07 -12.63 -18.79
N THR A 46 8.05 -13.04 -17.52
CA THR A 46 8.37 -14.42 -17.11
C THR A 46 7.14 -15.04 -16.45
N THR A 47 7.28 -16.24 -15.90
CA THR A 47 6.19 -16.87 -15.12
C THR A 47 5.78 -16.07 -13.88
N HIS A 48 6.69 -15.24 -13.34
CA HIS A 48 6.48 -14.54 -12.07
C HIS A 48 6.88 -13.06 -12.08
N ASN A 49 7.31 -12.51 -13.21
CA ASN A 49 7.78 -11.13 -13.27
C ASN A 49 7.30 -10.39 -14.52
N PHE A 50 6.90 -9.14 -14.33
CA PHE A 50 6.88 -8.13 -15.38
C PHE A 50 8.19 -7.35 -15.35
N SER A 51 8.75 -7.06 -16.50
CA SER A 51 9.73 -5.98 -16.61
C SER A 51 9.16 -4.91 -17.52
N VAL A 52 9.01 -3.71 -16.97
CA VAL A 52 8.32 -2.58 -17.57
C VAL A 52 9.33 -1.48 -17.82
N ALA A 53 9.53 -1.09 -19.07
CA ALA A 53 10.34 0.08 -19.38
C ALA A 53 9.55 1.35 -19.05
N THR A 54 10.20 2.31 -18.38
CA THR A 54 9.61 3.60 -18.03
C THR A 54 10.29 4.76 -18.80
N PRO A 55 10.34 4.71 -20.15
CA PRO A 55 11.03 5.73 -20.94
C PRO A 55 10.35 7.08 -20.75
N GLY A 56 11.14 8.16 -20.69
CA GLY A 56 10.63 9.53 -20.57
C GLY A 56 10.38 10.00 -19.13
N TYR A 57 10.34 9.10 -18.15
CA TYR A 57 10.25 9.48 -16.74
C TYR A 57 11.61 9.69 -16.07
N GLN A 58 12.69 9.15 -16.65
CA GLN A 58 14.07 9.35 -16.19
C GLN A 58 15.02 9.54 -17.37
N SER A 59 16.14 10.23 -17.15
CA SER A 59 17.16 10.53 -18.18
C SER A 59 18.00 9.33 -18.63
N LYS A 60 17.87 8.18 -17.95
CA LYS A 60 18.54 6.92 -18.27
C LYS A 60 17.50 5.82 -18.47
N CYS A 61 17.87 4.74 -19.16
CA CYS A 61 17.05 3.52 -19.24
C CYS A 61 16.72 3.04 -17.82
N PHE A 62 15.48 3.22 -17.40
CA PHE A 62 14.97 2.82 -16.10
C PHE A 62 13.84 1.80 -16.28
N TYR A 63 13.79 0.83 -15.39
CA TYR A 63 12.83 -0.27 -15.43
C TYR A 63 12.10 -0.42 -14.10
N VAL A 64 10.89 -0.97 -14.17
CA VAL A 64 10.23 -1.54 -13.00
C VAL A 64 10.15 -3.03 -13.20
N ASP A 65 10.76 -3.78 -12.29
CA ASP A 65 10.60 -5.23 -12.20
C ASP A 65 9.52 -5.50 -11.14
N SER A 66 8.39 -6.06 -11.57
CA SER A 66 7.26 -6.38 -10.71
C SER A 66 7.12 -7.88 -10.56
N GLU A 67 7.41 -8.39 -9.36
CA GLU A 67 7.22 -9.79 -9.01
C GLU A 67 5.76 -10.05 -8.63
N VAL A 68 5.19 -11.13 -9.16
CA VAL A 68 3.79 -11.53 -9.00
C VAL A 68 3.66 -13.04 -8.79
N ASP A 69 2.47 -13.47 -8.37
CA ASP A 69 2.13 -14.88 -8.29
C ASP A 69 1.95 -15.50 -9.69
N GLY A 70 2.09 -16.82 -9.76
CA GLY A 70 1.91 -17.57 -11.02
C GLY A 70 0.52 -17.36 -11.62
N GLY A 71 0.45 -17.31 -12.95
CA GLY A 71 -0.79 -17.07 -13.70
C GLY A 71 -1.21 -15.60 -13.81
N VAL A 72 -0.58 -14.67 -13.08
CA VAL A 72 -0.85 -13.24 -13.22
C VAL A 72 -0.33 -12.72 -14.57
N THR A 73 0.90 -13.09 -14.95
CA THR A 73 1.54 -12.60 -16.19
C THR A 73 0.87 -13.11 -17.47
N GLU A 74 0.16 -14.24 -17.41
CA GLU A 74 -0.57 -14.84 -18.54
C GLU A 74 -1.71 -13.97 -19.06
N LYS A 75 -2.18 -13.01 -18.23
CA LYS A 75 -3.22 -12.03 -18.60
C LYS A 75 -2.68 -10.87 -19.44
N PHE A 76 -1.36 -10.82 -19.64
CA PHE A 76 -0.66 -9.72 -20.30
C PHE A 76 0.23 -10.23 -21.43
N ARG A 77 0.74 -9.31 -22.25
CA ARG A 77 1.62 -9.62 -23.39
C ARG A 77 2.80 -8.66 -23.46
N LYS A 78 3.93 -9.13 -24.01
CA LYS A 78 5.07 -8.25 -24.35
C LYS A 78 4.60 -7.14 -25.31
N GLY A 79 5.08 -5.93 -25.08
CA GLY A 79 4.71 -4.72 -25.82
C GLY A 79 3.36 -4.11 -25.42
N GLN A 80 2.58 -4.77 -24.56
CA GLN A 80 1.34 -4.19 -24.04
C GLN A 80 1.62 -2.94 -23.20
N LYS A 81 0.75 -1.95 -23.33
CA LYS A 81 0.73 -0.75 -22.50
C LYS A 81 0.12 -1.03 -21.14
N VAL A 82 0.85 -0.66 -20.09
CA VAL A 82 0.44 -0.84 -18.69
C VAL A 82 0.67 0.43 -17.88
N ASN A 83 -0.10 0.59 -16.82
CA ASN A 83 0.18 1.53 -15.76
C ASN A 83 0.84 0.77 -14.60
N VAL A 84 1.77 1.45 -13.93
CA VAL A 84 2.52 0.96 -12.78
C VAL A 84 2.18 1.85 -11.60
N PHE A 85 1.65 1.26 -10.53
CA PHE A 85 1.61 1.86 -9.20
C PHE A 85 2.07 0.81 -8.19
N GLY A 86 3.32 0.91 -7.75
CA GLY A 86 3.93 -0.09 -6.87
C GLY A 86 4.85 0.50 -5.82
N LEU A 87 4.97 -0.19 -4.69
CA LEU A 87 5.85 0.22 -3.59
C LEU A 87 7.19 -0.52 -3.68
N PRO A 88 8.33 0.18 -3.89
CA PRO A 88 9.63 -0.47 -3.93
C PRO A 88 9.94 -1.16 -2.61
N TYR A 89 10.21 -2.47 -2.65
CA TYR A 89 10.56 -3.22 -1.44
C TYR A 89 12.07 -3.28 -1.20
N ILE A 90 12.87 -3.06 -2.24
CA ILE A 90 14.33 -2.93 -2.19
C ILE A 90 14.77 -1.85 -3.20
N PHE A 91 15.82 -1.11 -2.85
CA PHE A 91 16.48 -0.18 -3.77
C PHE A 91 17.69 -0.85 -4.37
N SER A 92 17.70 -0.97 -5.69
CA SER A 92 18.78 -1.60 -6.45
C SER A 92 19.85 -0.57 -6.80
N PRO A 93 21.15 -0.94 -6.85
CA PRO A 93 22.17 -0.10 -7.47
C PRO A 93 22.00 0.00 -8.99
N TYR A 94 21.18 -0.86 -9.59
CA TYR A 94 20.80 -0.79 -11.00
C TYR A 94 19.70 0.25 -11.21
N ASN A 95 19.55 0.76 -12.45
CA ASN A 95 18.47 1.69 -12.82
C ASN A 95 17.11 0.97 -12.88
N LYS A 96 16.65 0.45 -11.74
CA LYS A 96 15.37 -0.22 -11.61
C LYS A 96 14.77 -0.09 -10.23
N ASN A 97 13.44 -0.19 -10.18
CA ASN A 97 12.69 -0.43 -8.95
C ASN A 97 12.13 -1.84 -8.95
N ASP A 98 12.36 -2.57 -7.86
CA ASP A 98 11.79 -3.88 -7.61
C ASP A 98 10.53 -3.73 -6.74
N ILE A 99 9.37 -4.14 -7.26
CA ILE A 99 8.05 -4.04 -6.62
C ILE A 99 7.34 -5.40 -6.61
N TYR A 100 6.29 -5.52 -5.79
CA TYR A 100 5.33 -6.62 -5.88
C TYR A 100 4.02 -6.13 -6.50
N GLY A 101 3.56 -6.80 -7.57
CA GLY A 101 2.32 -6.44 -8.27
C GLY A 101 2.31 -5.00 -8.79
N GLY A 102 1.18 -4.31 -8.63
CA GLY A 102 1.07 -2.91 -9.02
C GLY A 102 0.88 -2.66 -10.51
N ILE A 103 0.52 -3.68 -11.30
CA ILE A 103 0.39 -3.61 -12.76
C ILE A 103 -1.08 -3.63 -13.18
N THR A 104 -1.49 -2.66 -13.98
CA THR A 104 -2.83 -2.62 -14.61
C THR A 104 -2.70 -2.36 -16.11
N PRO A 105 -3.62 -2.86 -16.96
CA PRO A 105 -3.68 -2.43 -18.36
C PRO A 105 -3.82 -0.91 -18.45
N SER A 106 -3.07 -0.29 -19.35
CA SER A 106 -3.26 1.13 -19.64
C SER A 106 -4.42 1.30 -20.60
N THR A 107 -5.38 2.14 -20.24
CA THR A 107 -6.51 2.55 -21.07
C THR A 107 -6.35 3.98 -21.56
N ASP A 108 -5.11 4.49 -21.64
CA ASP A 108 -4.79 5.88 -21.98
C ASP A 108 -5.32 6.23 -23.38
N ASP A 109 -6.49 6.85 -23.37
CA ASP A 109 -7.23 7.44 -24.48
C ASP A 109 -7.15 8.97 -24.45
N GLY A 110 -6.28 9.54 -23.60
CA GLY A 110 -6.17 10.97 -23.37
C GLY A 110 -7.30 11.59 -22.52
N ILE A 111 -8.23 10.79 -21.99
CA ILE A 111 -9.35 11.28 -21.17
C ILE A 111 -8.95 11.30 -19.69
N LEU A 112 -8.98 12.49 -19.10
CA LEU A 112 -8.81 12.66 -17.66
C LEU A 112 -10.01 12.07 -16.93
N ARG A 113 -9.78 11.01 -16.15
CA ARG A 113 -10.80 10.37 -15.32
C ARG A 113 -10.80 10.99 -13.92
N THR A 114 -11.98 11.38 -13.44
CA THR A 114 -12.20 11.86 -12.08
C THR A 114 -13.17 10.93 -11.36
N ASN A 115 -12.66 9.84 -10.81
CA ASN A 115 -13.49 8.93 -10.02
C ASN A 115 -13.81 9.56 -8.67
N THR A 116 -15.09 9.52 -8.28
CA THR A 116 -15.48 9.88 -6.91
C THR A 116 -15.15 8.72 -5.98
N ILE A 117 -14.28 8.95 -5.00
CA ILE A 117 -13.89 7.96 -4.00
C ILE A 117 -14.54 8.35 -2.67
N ALA A 118 -15.65 7.70 -2.35
CA ALA A 118 -16.40 7.95 -1.12
C ALA A 118 -16.29 6.76 -0.16
N GLY A 119 -16.37 7.04 1.14
CA GLY A 119 -16.35 6.01 2.16
C GLY A 119 -16.69 6.52 3.55
N ASN A 120 -16.72 5.62 4.53
CA ASN A 120 -17.02 5.97 5.91
C ASN A 120 -15.82 5.72 6.82
N PHE A 121 -15.74 6.50 7.89
CA PHE A 121 -14.71 6.39 8.92
C PHE A 121 -15.34 6.10 10.27
N PHE A 122 -14.92 5.00 10.89
CA PHE A 122 -15.42 4.50 12.16
C PHE A 122 -14.30 4.42 13.19
N ILE A 123 -14.62 4.77 14.44
CA ILE A 123 -13.78 4.53 15.60
C ILE A 123 -14.59 3.75 16.63
N ASP A 124 -14.07 2.63 17.10
CA ASP A 124 -14.71 1.75 18.08
C ASP A 124 -16.17 1.37 17.72
N GLY A 125 -16.40 1.14 16.42
CA GLY A 125 -17.71 0.79 15.86
C GLY A 125 -18.66 1.97 15.63
N GLN A 126 -18.30 3.18 16.04
CA GLN A 126 -19.14 4.38 15.85
C GLN A 126 -18.69 5.18 14.62
N GLN A 127 -19.64 5.50 13.74
CA GLN A 127 -19.38 6.34 12.57
C GLN A 127 -18.99 7.74 13.02
N GLN A 128 -17.84 8.21 12.55
CA GLN A 128 -17.31 9.53 12.86
C GLN A 128 -17.60 10.50 11.73
N LYS A 129 -17.37 10.07 10.48
CA LYS A 129 -17.48 10.95 9.31
C LYS A 129 -17.64 10.14 8.01
N THR A 130 -18.35 10.71 7.05
CA THR A 130 -18.28 10.32 5.63
C THR A 130 -17.15 11.08 4.94
N LEU A 131 -16.25 10.33 4.31
CA LEU A 131 -15.11 10.83 3.56
C LEU A 131 -15.48 10.92 2.09
N ILE A 132 -15.33 12.10 1.50
CA ILE A 132 -15.53 12.34 0.07
C ILE A 132 -14.19 12.75 -0.54
N ASN A 133 -13.69 11.95 -1.48
CA ASN A 133 -12.42 12.12 -2.18
C ASN A 133 -11.21 12.33 -1.24
N PRO A 134 -11.01 11.50 -0.19
CA PRO A 134 -9.80 11.60 0.65
C PRO A 134 -8.54 11.20 -0.13
N ILE A 135 -8.70 10.49 -1.24
CA ILE A 135 -7.64 10.09 -2.16
C ILE A 135 -8.11 10.31 -3.60
N LYS A 136 -7.15 10.49 -4.52
CA LYS A 136 -7.41 10.60 -5.96
C LYS A 136 -7.03 9.30 -6.69
N ILE A 137 -7.93 8.79 -7.52
CA ILE A 137 -7.69 7.67 -8.44
C ILE A 137 -8.20 8.07 -9.83
N ASP A 138 -7.28 8.13 -10.79
CA ASP A 138 -7.50 8.60 -12.17
C ASP A 138 -7.44 7.45 -13.21
N LYS A 139 -7.57 6.21 -12.75
CA LYS A 139 -7.55 4.99 -13.58
C LYS A 139 -8.91 4.28 -13.53
N ASP A 140 -9.32 3.64 -14.63
CA ASP A 140 -10.52 2.79 -14.66
C ASP A 140 -10.30 1.48 -13.90
N ILE A 141 -9.08 0.97 -13.93
CA ILE A 141 -8.67 -0.23 -13.21
C ILE A 141 -7.54 0.18 -12.28
N VAL A 142 -7.71 -0.09 -10.99
CA VAL A 142 -6.75 0.25 -9.94
C VAL A 142 -6.35 -1.02 -9.18
N THR A 143 -5.10 -1.10 -8.73
CA THR A 143 -4.70 -2.21 -7.85
C THR A 143 -5.16 -1.98 -6.42
N ILE A 144 -5.38 -3.06 -5.66
CA ILE A 144 -5.59 -2.96 -4.22
C ILE A 144 -4.41 -2.28 -3.53
N GLN A 145 -3.18 -2.48 -4.05
CA GLN A 145 -1.97 -1.82 -3.57
C GLN A 145 -2.04 -0.30 -3.67
N GLU A 146 -2.46 0.26 -4.82
CA GLU A 146 -2.61 1.71 -4.99
C GLU A 146 -3.65 2.27 -4.02
N PHE A 147 -4.79 1.59 -3.88
CA PHE A 147 -5.86 1.99 -2.97
C PHE A 147 -5.40 1.94 -1.49
N ASP A 148 -4.83 0.82 -1.04
CA ASP A 148 -4.33 0.63 0.34
C ASP A 148 -3.28 1.70 0.68
N PHE A 149 -2.29 1.89 -0.20
CA PHE A 149 -1.24 2.88 0.03
C PHE A 149 -1.80 4.29 0.19
N LYS A 150 -2.67 4.73 -0.73
CA LYS A 150 -3.24 6.09 -0.69
C LYS A 150 -4.09 6.29 0.56
N ILE A 151 -4.89 5.29 0.97
CA ILE A 151 -5.65 5.37 2.23
C ILE A 151 -4.73 5.41 3.45
N ARG A 152 -3.69 4.57 3.51
CA ARG A 152 -2.72 4.60 4.61
C ARG A 152 -2.01 5.95 4.69
N LYS A 153 -1.60 6.54 3.56
CA LYS A 153 -1.03 7.89 3.54
C LYS A 153 -1.98 8.93 4.10
N PHE A 154 -3.23 8.96 3.62
CA PHE A 154 -4.26 9.84 4.15
C PHE A 154 -4.44 9.67 5.68
N LEU A 155 -4.49 8.44 6.19
CA LEU A 155 -4.64 8.17 7.62
C LEU A 155 -3.40 8.51 8.44
N MET A 156 -2.20 8.30 7.89
CA MET A 156 -0.94 8.68 8.53
C MET A 156 -0.87 10.20 8.72
N GLU A 157 -1.29 10.97 7.72
CA GLU A 157 -1.25 12.43 7.72
C GLU A 157 -2.39 13.05 8.54
N SER A 158 -3.61 12.55 8.38
CA SER A 158 -4.80 13.16 9.01
C SER A 158 -5.15 12.62 10.39
N LYS A 159 -4.67 11.42 10.74
CA LYS A 159 -5.01 10.70 11.98
C LYS A 159 -3.80 10.14 12.72
N GLU A 160 -2.59 10.29 12.19
CA GLU A 160 -1.36 9.85 12.84
C GLU A 160 -1.40 8.35 13.24
N ILE A 161 -2.06 7.48 12.46
CA ILE A 161 -2.40 6.10 12.89
C ILE A 161 -1.21 5.22 13.29
N TYR A 162 -0.01 5.55 12.81
CA TYR A 162 1.24 4.83 13.11
C TYR A 162 2.22 5.63 13.98
N LEU A 163 1.79 6.72 14.61
CA LEU A 163 2.56 7.30 15.71
C LEU A 163 2.37 6.43 16.96
N THR A 164 3.45 6.17 17.70
CA THR A 164 3.41 5.40 18.95
C THR A 164 2.40 5.98 19.95
N LYS A 165 2.38 7.31 20.11
CA LYS A 165 1.40 8.04 20.95
C LYS A 165 -0.07 7.93 20.49
N SER A 166 -0.33 7.43 19.28
CA SER A 166 -1.68 7.34 18.72
C SER A 166 -2.50 6.30 19.49
N PRO A 167 -3.78 6.56 19.81
CA PRO A 167 -4.59 5.63 20.60
C PRO A 167 -5.00 4.38 19.82
N TYR A 168 -4.89 4.38 18.50
CA TYR A 168 -5.35 3.28 17.66
C TYR A 168 -4.39 2.09 17.76
N ILE A 169 -4.91 0.91 18.07
CA ILE A 169 -4.12 -0.31 18.25
C ILE A 169 -4.48 -1.41 17.24
N ARG A 170 -5.63 -1.27 16.56
CA ARG A 170 -6.06 -2.14 15.46
C ARG A 170 -6.82 -1.32 14.43
N GLY A 171 -6.90 -1.83 13.22
CA GLY A 171 -7.71 -1.21 12.19
C GLY A 171 -7.79 -2.03 10.91
N SER A 172 -8.83 -1.79 10.15
CA SER A 172 -9.04 -2.40 8.84
C SER A 172 -9.59 -1.41 7.83
N LEU A 173 -9.20 -1.62 6.59
CA LEU A 173 -9.81 -1.01 5.41
C LEU A 173 -10.65 -2.08 4.70
N GLU A 174 -11.90 -1.78 4.45
CA GLU A 174 -12.81 -2.62 3.69
C GLU A 174 -13.20 -1.91 2.39
N ILE A 175 -13.07 -2.58 1.26
CA ILE A 175 -13.39 -2.04 -0.07
C ILE A 175 -14.59 -2.79 -0.62
N HIS A 176 -15.67 -2.07 -0.88
CA HIS A 176 -16.97 -2.63 -1.22
C HIS A 176 -17.21 -2.46 -2.72
N SER A 177 -17.55 -3.57 -3.37
CA SER A 177 -17.97 -3.60 -4.77
C SER A 177 -19.49 -3.76 -4.91
N LYS A 178 -20.06 -3.26 -6.00
CA LYS A 178 -21.51 -3.33 -6.31
C LYS A 178 -22.05 -4.77 -6.33
N ASN A 179 -21.20 -5.75 -6.64
CA ASN A 179 -21.54 -7.18 -6.67
C ASN A 179 -21.40 -7.89 -5.30
N ARG A 180 -21.35 -7.15 -4.19
CA ARG A 180 -21.15 -7.68 -2.82
C ARG A 180 -19.85 -8.44 -2.62
N LYS A 181 -18.83 -8.19 -3.46
CA LYS A 181 -17.45 -8.58 -3.13
C LYS A 181 -16.86 -7.54 -2.20
N HIS A 182 -16.16 -8.03 -1.18
CA HIS A 182 -15.52 -7.22 -0.15
C HIS A 182 -14.05 -7.64 -0.03
N GLU A 183 -13.15 -6.69 -0.18
CA GLU A 183 -11.73 -6.89 0.13
C GLU A 183 -11.44 -6.24 1.48
N LYS A 184 -10.88 -7.00 2.42
CA LYS A 184 -10.54 -6.53 3.76
C LYS A 184 -9.04 -6.55 3.95
N ILE A 185 -8.50 -5.42 4.38
CA ILE A 185 -7.07 -5.21 4.58
C ILE A 185 -6.85 -4.84 6.05
N ASN A 186 -6.00 -5.61 6.73
CA ASN A 186 -5.53 -5.24 8.06
C ASN A 186 -4.53 -4.08 7.94
N LEU A 187 -4.78 -2.98 8.66
CA LEU A 187 -3.91 -1.80 8.66
C LEU A 187 -2.70 -1.99 9.59
N TYR A 188 -2.74 -2.95 10.52
CA TYR A 188 -1.66 -3.27 11.47
C TYR A 188 -1.08 -4.66 11.16
N ASP A 189 -0.75 -4.90 9.90
CA ASP A 189 -0.37 -6.20 9.33
C ASP A 189 1.14 -6.47 9.29
N ALA A 190 1.88 -5.90 10.24
CA ALA A 190 3.31 -6.14 10.41
C ALA A 190 3.59 -6.89 11.73
N LYS A 191 4.80 -7.44 11.82
CA LYS A 191 5.40 -7.95 13.05
C LYS A 191 6.55 -7.02 13.48
N PRO A 192 7.02 -7.12 14.72
CA PRO A 192 8.35 -6.60 15.06
C PRO A 192 9.38 -7.05 14.02
N ASN A 193 10.20 -6.11 13.55
CA ASN A 193 11.25 -6.32 12.52
C ASN A 193 10.76 -6.70 11.12
N SER A 194 9.46 -6.60 10.80
CA SER A 194 9.01 -6.75 9.41
C SER A 194 9.71 -5.77 8.48
N THR A 195 10.19 -6.26 7.35
CA THR A 195 10.77 -5.44 6.28
C THR A 195 9.70 -4.98 5.30
N ARG A 196 10.07 -4.06 4.39
CA ARG A 196 9.20 -3.71 3.24
C ARG A 196 8.85 -4.93 2.40
N SER A 197 9.79 -5.84 2.19
CA SER A 197 9.54 -7.07 1.43
C SER A 197 8.48 -7.92 2.12
N ASP A 198 8.59 -8.14 3.43
CA ASP A 198 7.63 -8.93 4.19
C ASP A 198 6.21 -8.38 4.09
N VAL A 199 6.04 -7.05 4.26
CA VAL A 199 4.72 -6.41 4.26
C VAL A 199 4.15 -6.25 2.85
N PHE A 200 4.98 -5.94 1.85
CA PHE A 200 4.50 -5.69 0.48
C PHE A 200 4.31 -6.98 -0.32
N LYS A 201 4.83 -8.13 0.13
CA LYS A 201 4.66 -9.43 -0.56
C LYS A 201 3.19 -9.82 -0.76
N LYS A 202 2.28 -9.33 0.10
CA LYS A 202 0.83 -9.51 -0.07
C LYS A 202 0.28 -8.96 -1.40
N TYR A 203 1.01 -8.06 -2.07
CA TYR A 203 0.59 -7.47 -3.35
C TYR A 203 1.00 -8.30 -4.58
N LYS A 204 1.69 -9.44 -4.39
CA LYS A 204 2.05 -10.35 -5.49
C LYS A 204 0.83 -10.89 -6.25
N ASP A 205 -0.33 -10.94 -5.61
CA ASP A 205 -1.57 -11.38 -6.25
C ASP A 205 -2.04 -10.44 -7.37
N ASN A 206 -1.48 -9.22 -7.42
CA ASN A 206 -1.82 -8.16 -8.35
C ASN A 206 -3.35 -7.95 -8.45
N LYS A 207 -4.06 -8.06 -7.31
CA LYS A 207 -5.50 -7.84 -7.27
C LYS A 207 -5.87 -6.43 -7.73
N THR A 208 -6.94 -6.36 -8.51
CA THR A 208 -7.44 -5.13 -9.12
C THR A 208 -8.92 -4.93 -8.85
N ILE A 209 -9.35 -3.68 -8.87
CA ILE A 209 -10.74 -3.25 -8.86
C ILE A 209 -10.98 -2.45 -10.14
N ASN A 210 -12.08 -2.72 -10.82
CA ASN A 210 -12.60 -1.81 -11.82
C ASN A 210 -13.45 -0.73 -11.13
N MET A 211 -13.14 0.55 -11.36
CA MET A 211 -13.81 1.68 -10.71
C MET A 211 -15.30 1.77 -11.04
N LYS A 212 -15.76 1.15 -12.14
CA LYS A 212 -17.20 1.00 -12.42
C LYS A 212 -17.91 0.10 -11.41
N ASP A 213 -17.19 -0.86 -10.82
CA ASP A 213 -17.68 -1.86 -9.88
C ASP A 213 -17.45 -1.43 -8.43
N PHE A 214 -16.55 -0.48 -8.19
CA PHE A 214 -16.35 0.15 -6.88
C PHE A 214 -17.65 0.82 -6.40
N SER A 215 -17.99 0.62 -5.13
CA SER A 215 -19.14 1.25 -4.47
C SER A 215 -18.67 2.31 -3.48
N HIS A 216 -17.94 1.89 -2.45
CA HIS A 216 -17.38 2.74 -1.41
C HIS A 216 -16.30 1.95 -0.65
N PHE A 217 -15.67 2.61 0.32
CA PHE A 217 -14.80 1.94 1.28
C PHE A 217 -15.23 2.27 2.71
N ASP A 218 -14.88 1.42 3.66
CA ASP A 218 -15.04 1.70 5.09
C ASP A 218 -13.70 1.54 5.79
N ILE A 219 -13.38 2.48 6.68
CA ILE A 219 -12.20 2.43 7.55
C ILE A 219 -12.67 2.26 8.98
N TYR A 220 -12.16 1.23 9.64
CA TYR A 220 -12.41 0.95 11.05
C TYR A 220 -11.11 1.08 11.82
N LEU A 221 -11.08 1.93 12.86
CA LEU A 221 -10.00 1.99 13.84
C LEU A 221 -10.53 1.64 15.23
N TRP A 222 -9.67 1.01 16.04
CA TRP A 222 -10.02 0.55 17.39
C TRP A 222 -9.00 1.02 18.41
N THR A 223 -9.47 1.48 19.56
CA THR A 223 -8.64 1.93 20.69
C THR A 223 -8.54 0.88 21.80
N LYS A 224 -9.31 -0.20 21.70
CA LYS A 224 -9.44 -1.31 22.67
C LYS A 224 -9.49 -2.68 22.00
#